data_AF-A0AA85JZF9-F1
#
_entry.id   AF-A0AA85JZF9-F1
#
_cell.length_a   1.000
_cell.length_b   1.000
_cell.length_c   1.000
_cell.angle_alpha   90.00
_cell.angle_beta   90.00
_cell.angle_gamma   90.00
#
_symmetry.space_group_name_H-M   'P 1'
#
loop_
_entity.id
_entity.type
_entity.pdbx_description
1 polymer ?
#
loop_
_entity_poly.entity_id
_entity_poly.type
_entity_poly.pdbx_seq_one_letter_code
_entity_poly.pdbx_strand_id
1 'polypeptide(L)'
;MLMHLKYFSILSYFLFNTVIGQDPNVHQKKYKCYVCDFCPIVLNGTQVKTGCYACATGGANNDVRRDCLMDRIRLPPGFPTNNLERCFGDLCNNKKSTKEIDGAVRCYVCRHCTTGNTFIENVCGACGTRTESGVTNKYCLNSCLDITITDGSTCCTTDLCNGKTRLHIQKSAILLLIILTGLSGYFL
;
A
#
# COMPACT_ATOMS: atom_id res chain seq x y z
N MET A 1 -27.54 -38.51 -51.94
CA MET A 1 -27.76 -37.13 -51.47
C MET A 1 -28.10 -37.08 -49.97
N LEU A 2 -27.33 -37.79 -49.11
CA LEU A 2 -27.54 -37.78 -47.64
C LEU A 2 -26.24 -37.57 -46.82
N MET A 3 -25.06 -37.67 -47.46
CA MET A 3 -23.77 -37.49 -46.81
C MET A 3 -23.36 -36.02 -46.62
N HIS A 4 -23.83 -35.11 -47.48
CA HIS A 4 -23.45 -33.69 -47.42
C HIS A 4 -24.09 -32.92 -46.25
N LEU A 5 -25.25 -33.36 -45.71
CA LEU A 5 -25.90 -32.69 -44.59
C LEU A 5 -25.18 -32.91 -43.25
N LYS A 6 -24.57 -34.08 -43.03
CA LYS A 6 -23.89 -34.41 -41.76
C LYS A 6 -22.62 -33.58 -41.57
N TYR A 7 -21.86 -33.36 -42.64
CA TYR A 7 -20.66 -32.51 -42.58
C TYR A 7 -21.00 -31.03 -42.40
N PHE A 8 -22.09 -30.55 -43.02
CA PHE A 8 -22.55 -29.17 -42.81
C PHE A 8 -22.98 -28.92 -41.36
N SER A 9 -23.68 -29.87 -40.73
CA SER A 9 -24.11 -29.75 -39.33
C SER A 9 -22.94 -29.71 -38.35
N ILE A 10 -21.90 -30.51 -38.58
CA ILE A 10 -20.71 -30.55 -37.72
C ILE A 10 -19.88 -29.28 -37.92
N LEU A 11 -19.67 -28.84 -39.16
CA LEU A 11 -18.94 -27.60 -39.46
C LEU A 11 -19.66 -26.36 -38.90
N SER A 12 -20.99 -26.34 -38.96
CA SER A 12 -21.83 -25.28 -38.37
C SER A 12 -21.72 -25.26 -36.85
N TYR A 13 -21.70 -26.44 -36.20
CA TYR A 13 -21.53 -26.56 -34.76
C TYR A 13 -20.15 -26.10 -34.29
N PHE A 14 -19.09 -26.42 -35.04
CA PHE A 14 -17.75 -25.92 -34.75
C PHE A 14 -17.63 -24.42 -34.99
N LEU A 15 -18.17 -23.90 -36.11
CA LEU A 15 -18.17 -22.46 -36.39
C LEU A 15 -19.02 -21.67 -35.38
N PHE A 16 -20.18 -22.17 -34.95
CA PHE A 16 -20.96 -21.54 -33.88
C PHE A 16 -20.19 -21.54 -32.55
N ASN A 17 -19.50 -22.62 -32.18
CA ASN A 17 -18.76 -22.67 -30.92
C ASN A 17 -17.42 -21.91 -30.95
N THR A 18 -16.77 -21.77 -32.10
CA THR A 18 -15.53 -20.97 -32.22
C THR A 18 -15.80 -19.48 -32.45
N VAL A 19 -16.91 -19.11 -33.10
CA VAL A 19 -17.23 -17.70 -33.40
C VAL A 19 -18.09 -17.05 -32.31
N ILE A 20 -18.89 -17.80 -31.55
CA ILE A 20 -19.74 -17.25 -30.45
C ILE A 20 -19.06 -17.37 -29.08
N GLY A 21 -18.06 -18.24 -28.94
CA GLY A 21 -17.33 -18.41 -27.68
C GLY A 21 -16.28 -17.33 -27.37
N GLN A 22 -15.96 -16.47 -28.34
CA GLN A 22 -15.03 -15.37 -28.16
C GLN A 22 -15.63 -14.10 -28.75
N ASP A 23 -16.32 -13.34 -27.90
CA ASP A 23 -16.50 -11.93 -28.13
C ASP A 23 -15.11 -11.26 -28.07
N PRO A 24 -14.51 -10.85 -29.20
CA PRO A 24 -13.20 -10.22 -29.22
C PRO A 24 -13.29 -8.73 -28.82
N ASN A 25 -14.51 -8.23 -28.56
CA ASN A 25 -14.83 -6.82 -28.35
C ASN A 25 -15.57 -6.57 -27.02
N VAL A 26 -15.36 -7.40 -25.99
CA VAL A 26 -15.51 -6.90 -24.63
C VAL A 26 -14.41 -5.86 -24.45
N HIS A 27 -14.71 -4.60 -24.75
CA HIS A 27 -13.93 -3.46 -24.29
C HIS A 27 -13.67 -3.70 -22.81
N GLN A 28 -12.46 -4.14 -22.49
CA GLN A 28 -12.13 -4.56 -21.15
C GLN A 28 -12.11 -3.30 -20.30
N LYS A 29 -13.26 -3.01 -19.69
CA LYS A 29 -13.47 -1.80 -18.91
C LYS A 29 -12.37 -1.71 -17.88
N LYS A 30 -11.58 -0.65 -18.00
CA LYS A 30 -10.49 -0.35 -17.09
C LYS A 30 -11.01 0.54 -15.97
N TYR A 31 -10.61 0.24 -14.75
CA TYR A 31 -11.05 0.91 -13.54
C TYR A 31 -9.95 1.77 -12.93
N LYS A 32 -10.37 2.73 -12.10
CA LYS A 32 -9.52 3.43 -11.14
C LYS A 32 -9.57 2.67 -9.81
N CYS A 33 -8.43 2.48 -9.14
CA CYS A 33 -8.37 1.80 -7.85
C CYS A 33 -7.56 2.63 -6.86
N TYR A 34 -7.95 2.59 -5.58
CA TYR A 34 -7.06 3.04 -4.52
C TYR A 34 -5.90 2.05 -4.37
N VAL A 35 -4.68 2.58 -4.29
CA VAL A 35 -3.46 1.79 -4.13
C VAL A 35 -2.72 2.32 -2.92
N CYS A 36 -2.46 1.42 -1.98
CA CYS A 36 -1.69 1.71 -0.79
C CYS A 36 -1.32 0.41 -0.09
N ASP A 37 -0.14 0.41 0.52
CA ASP A 37 0.22 -0.60 1.50
C ASP A 37 -0.13 -0.05 2.89
N PHE A 38 -0.62 -0.91 3.78
CA PHE A 38 -0.94 -0.57 5.18
C PHE A 38 -2.03 0.51 5.35
N CYS A 39 -3.14 0.36 4.64
CA CYS A 39 -4.27 1.29 4.61
C CYS A 39 -5.61 0.56 4.89
N PRO A 40 -5.93 0.26 6.16
CA PRO A 40 -7.22 -0.31 6.54
C PRO A 40 -8.40 0.48 6.00
N ILE A 41 -8.19 1.78 5.81
CA ILE A 41 -9.16 2.76 5.34
C ILE A 41 -8.54 3.66 4.26
N VAL A 42 -9.40 4.22 3.41
CA VAL A 42 -9.04 5.23 2.40
C VAL A 42 -9.19 6.63 2.98
N LEU A 43 -8.16 7.45 2.79
CA LEU A 43 -8.06 8.83 3.25
C LEU A 43 -8.04 9.81 2.07
N ASN A 44 -8.28 11.10 2.35
CA ASN A 44 -8.14 12.21 1.39
C ASN A 44 -6.65 12.41 1.04
N GLY A 45 -6.12 11.55 0.17
CA GLY A 45 -4.69 11.51 -0.18
C GLY A 45 -4.22 10.14 -0.65
N THR A 46 -4.99 9.08 -0.39
CA THR A 46 -4.69 7.74 -0.87
C THR A 46 -4.52 7.73 -2.39
N GLN A 47 -3.40 7.18 -2.87
CA GLN A 47 -3.06 7.18 -4.28
C GLN A 47 -4.12 6.45 -5.10
N VAL A 48 -4.41 6.99 -6.28
CA VAL A 48 -5.33 6.40 -7.24
C VAL A 48 -4.54 5.97 -8.46
N LYS A 49 -4.68 4.71 -8.86
CA LYS A 49 -4.12 4.17 -10.09
C LYS A 49 -5.22 3.88 -11.10
N THR A 50 -5.00 4.23 -12.36
CA THR A 50 -5.94 4.02 -13.47
C THR A 50 -5.50 2.86 -14.35
N GLY A 51 -6.38 2.35 -15.21
CA GLY A 51 -6.03 1.28 -16.15
C GLY A 51 -6.13 -0.13 -15.55
N CYS A 52 -6.73 -0.27 -14.38
CA CYS A 52 -6.81 -1.53 -13.64
C CYS A 52 -7.88 -2.46 -14.24
N TYR A 53 -7.65 -3.76 -14.22
CA TYR A 53 -8.69 -4.74 -14.53
C TYR A 53 -9.65 -5.00 -13.36
N ALA A 54 -9.14 -4.88 -12.14
CA ALA A 54 -9.87 -5.04 -10.89
C ALA A 54 -9.12 -4.32 -9.77
N CYS A 55 -9.83 -4.01 -8.68
CA CYS A 55 -9.23 -3.52 -7.45
C CYS A 55 -9.17 -4.64 -6.42
N ALA A 56 -8.07 -4.75 -5.69
CA ALA A 56 -7.90 -5.72 -4.62
C ALA A 56 -7.75 -5.02 -3.27
N THR A 57 -8.27 -5.66 -2.22
CA THR A 57 -7.96 -5.39 -0.81
C THR A 57 -7.59 -6.71 -0.16
N GLY A 58 -6.57 -6.75 0.69
CA GLY A 58 -6.22 -7.95 1.46
C GLY A 58 -5.42 -7.57 2.69
N GLY A 59 -5.35 -8.43 3.69
CA GLY A 59 -4.71 -8.17 4.97
C GLY A 59 -5.70 -7.94 6.10
N ALA A 60 -5.18 -7.63 7.29
CA ALA A 60 -5.99 -7.32 8.46
C ALA A 60 -5.35 -6.18 9.25
N ASN A 61 -6.18 -5.41 9.95
CA ASN A 61 -5.75 -4.27 10.76
C ASN A 61 -4.84 -3.34 9.94
N ASN A 62 -3.60 -3.13 10.39
CA ASN A 62 -2.67 -2.22 9.72
C ASN A 62 -1.97 -2.84 8.53
N ASP A 63 -2.04 -4.16 8.32
CA ASP A 63 -1.41 -4.83 7.18
C ASP A 63 -2.35 -4.89 5.96
N VAL A 64 -3.47 -4.15 6.00
CA VAL A 64 -4.38 -4.05 4.86
C VAL A 64 -3.67 -3.37 3.69
N ARG A 65 -3.61 -4.06 2.57
CA ARG A 65 -3.07 -3.59 1.30
C ARG A 65 -4.19 -3.46 0.29
N ARG A 66 -4.17 -2.36 -0.46
CA ARG A 66 -5.05 -2.08 -1.59
C ARG A 66 -4.21 -1.97 -2.85
N ASP A 67 -4.62 -2.62 -3.94
CA ASP A 67 -3.83 -2.61 -5.17
C ASP A 67 -4.70 -2.64 -6.43
N CYS A 68 -4.08 -2.22 -7.53
CA CYS A 68 -4.63 -2.17 -8.88
C CYS A 68 -4.12 -3.38 -9.66
N LEU A 69 -5.01 -4.32 -9.95
CA LEU A 69 -4.65 -5.55 -10.63
C LEU A 69 -4.52 -5.30 -12.15
N MET A 70 -3.33 -5.55 -12.70
CA MET A 70 -3.02 -5.46 -14.13
C MET A 70 -3.41 -6.73 -14.91
N ASP A 71 -3.85 -7.75 -14.19
CA ASP A 71 -4.41 -9.00 -14.69
C ASP A 71 -5.61 -9.35 -13.80
N ARG A 72 -6.68 -9.93 -14.37
CA ARG A 72 -7.87 -10.34 -13.60
C ARG A 72 -7.56 -11.46 -12.60
N ILE A 73 -6.54 -12.27 -12.89
CA ILE A 73 -6.32 -13.53 -12.18
C ILE A 73 -5.21 -13.39 -11.14
N ARG A 74 -4.09 -12.75 -11.51
CA ARG A 74 -2.86 -12.74 -10.72
C ARG A 74 -2.81 -11.62 -9.70
N LEU A 75 -2.49 -11.98 -8.46
CA LEU A 75 -2.11 -11.01 -7.43
C LEU A 75 -0.63 -10.64 -7.59
N PRO A 76 -0.24 -9.40 -7.23
CA PRO A 76 1.15 -9.02 -7.12
C PRO A 76 1.91 -9.94 -6.14
N PRO A 77 3.21 -10.22 -6.36
CA PRO A 77 4.03 -10.94 -5.40
C PRO A 77 3.96 -10.31 -4.00
N GLY A 78 3.80 -11.15 -2.98
CA GLY A 78 3.70 -10.72 -1.58
C GLY A 78 2.42 -9.92 -1.26
N PHE A 79 1.38 -10.02 -2.09
CA PHE A 79 0.06 -9.46 -1.73
C PHE A 79 -0.60 -10.33 -0.64
N PRO A 80 -1.11 -9.73 0.46
CA PRO A 80 -1.76 -10.49 1.53
C PRO A 80 -2.97 -11.29 1.02
N THR A 81 -3.04 -12.57 1.36
CA THR A 81 -4.12 -13.47 0.92
C THR A 81 -5.23 -13.62 1.95
N ASN A 82 -4.98 -13.24 3.21
CA ASN A 82 -6.01 -13.17 4.24
C ASN A 82 -6.99 -12.03 3.96
N ASN A 83 -8.28 -12.25 4.20
CA ASN A 83 -9.36 -11.28 3.92
C ASN A 83 -9.28 -10.65 2.52
N LEU A 84 -8.86 -11.45 1.53
CA LEU A 84 -8.74 -10.99 0.15
C LEU A 84 -10.13 -10.72 -0.43
N GLU A 85 -10.35 -9.48 -0.83
CA GLU A 85 -11.53 -9.02 -1.57
C GLU A 85 -11.10 -8.44 -2.91
N ARG A 86 -11.84 -8.78 -3.96
CA ARG A 86 -11.70 -8.18 -5.30
C ARG A 86 -13.01 -7.53 -5.70
N CYS A 87 -12.92 -6.38 -6.33
CA CYS A 87 -14.08 -5.67 -6.83
C CYS A 87 -13.83 -5.09 -8.22
N PHE A 88 -14.92 -4.89 -8.97
CA PHE A 88 -14.93 -4.43 -10.35
C PHE A 88 -15.76 -3.16 -10.47
N GLY A 89 -15.09 -2.01 -10.52
CA GLY A 89 -15.72 -0.71 -10.54
C GLY A 89 -14.71 0.37 -10.15
N ASP A 90 -14.98 1.61 -10.56
CA ASP A 90 -14.11 2.72 -10.18
C ASP A 90 -14.14 2.93 -8.67
N LEU A 91 -12.95 2.91 -8.07
CA LEU A 91 -12.70 3.14 -6.67
C LEU A 91 -13.54 2.22 -5.78
N CYS A 92 -13.83 0.99 -6.21
CA CYS A 92 -14.70 0.08 -5.46
C CYS A 92 -14.05 -0.44 -4.16
N ASN A 93 -12.73 -0.30 -4.02
CA ASN A 93 -11.99 -0.65 -2.82
C ASN A 93 -11.86 0.56 -1.86
N ASN A 94 -12.95 1.30 -1.65
CA ASN A 94 -12.97 2.63 -1.00
C ASN A 94 -13.55 2.64 0.41
N LYS A 95 -13.18 1.70 1.28
CA LYS A 95 -13.64 1.76 2.67
C LYS A 95 -13.06 3.01 3.35
N LYS A 96 -13.79 4.13 3.31
CA LYS A 96 -13.34 5.44 3.81
C LYS A 96 -13.34 5.45 5.33
N SER A 97 -12.44 6.24 5.92
CA SER A 97 -12.65 6.69 7.30
C SER A 97 -13.91 7.55 7.35
N THR A 98 -14.90 7.17 8.14
CA THR A 98 -16.03 8.05 8.49
C THR A 98 -15.72 8.94 9.70
N LYS A 99 -14.56 8.73 10.35
CA LYS A 99 -14.10 9.59 11.44
C LYS A 99 -13.36 10.78 10.87
N GLU A 100 -13.83 11.99 11.20
CA GLU A 100 -13.01 13.19 11.13
C GLU A 100 -11.74 12.95 11.95
N ILE A 101 -10.60 13.20 11.31
CA ILE A 101 -9.31 13.15 11.97
C ILE A 101 -9.15 14.49 12.67
N ASP A 102 -9.54 14.54 13.94
CA ASP A 102 -9.33 15.73 14.77
C ASP A 102 -7.83 15.88 15.07
N GLY A 103 -7.30 17.09 14.90
CA GLY A 103 -5.86 17.36 15.07
C GLY A 103 -4.96 16.76 13.98
N ALA A 104 -5.30 16.93 12.70
CA ALA A 104 -4.52 16.43 11.58
C ALA A 104 -3.02 16.81 11.67
N VAL A 105 -2.16 15.80 11.71
CA VAL A 105 -0.70 15.90 11.66
C VAL A 105 -0.17 15.51 10.29
N ARG A 106 1.01 16.03 9.96
CA ARG A 106 1.74 15.66 8.76
C ARG A 106 2.66 14.48 9.04
N CYS A 107 2.71 13.48 8.16
CA CYS A 107 3.56 12.29 8.35
C CYS A 107 4.40 12.02 7.10
N TYR A 108 5.63 11.55 7.31
CA TYR A 108 6.37 10.93 6.22
C TYR A 108 5.73 9.59 5.87
N VAL A 109 5.60 9.29 4.59
CA VAL A 109 5.05 8.04 4.08
C VAL A 109 6.00 7.47 3.05
N CYS A 110 6.35 6.20 3.21
CA CYS A 110 7.16 5.44 2.26
C CYS A 110 7.09 3.96 2.55
N ARG A 111 7.21 3.18 1.48
CA ARG A 111 7.51 1.75 1.53
C ARG A 111 8.96 1.53 1.18
N HIS A 112 9.64 0.70 1.97
CA HIS A 112 11.07 0.42 1.81
C HIS A 112 11.82 1.75 1.65
N CYS A 113 11.66 2.59 2.67
CA CYS A 113 12.06 3.98 2.66
C CYS A 113 13.54 4.11 2.28
N THR A 114 13.77 4.79 1.18
CA THR A 114 15.05 5.35 0.77
C THR A 114 14.91 6.88 0.78
N THR A 115 16.03 7.57 0.65
CA THR A 115 16.04 9.04 0.55
C THR A 115 15.22 9.58 -0.64
N GLY A 116 14.97 8.77 -1.67
CA GLY A 116 14.30 9.20 -2.90
C GLY A 116 12.81 8.88 -3.00
N ASN A 117 12.23 8.09 -2.10
CA ASN A 117 10.84 7.62 -2.20
C ASN A 117 9.95 8.02 -1.01
N THR A 118 10.40 8.98 -0.20
CA THR A 118 9.65 9.49 0.95
C THR A 118 8.84 10.72 0.56
N PHE A 119 7.54 10.73 0.84
CA PHE A 119 6.67 11.89 0.65
C PHE A 119 5.92 12.25 1.94
N ILE A 120 5.24 13.39 1.97
CA ILE A 120 4.51 13.88 3.14
C ILE A 120 3.00 13.78 2.88
N GLU A 121 2.29 13.13 3.79
CA GLU A 121 0.83 13.17 3.88
C GLU A 121 0.41 14.19 4.94
N ASN A 122 -0.60 15.01 4.66
CA ASN A 122 -0.95 16.17 5.49
C ASN A 122 -2.19 15.97 6.37
N VAL A 123 -2.90 14.86 6.19
CA VAL A 123 -4.17 14.58 6.88
C VAL A 123 -4.10 13.22 7.58
N CYS A 124 -3.20 13.12 8.56
CA CYS A 124 -3.04 11.93 9.40
C CYS A 124 -3.50 12.23 10.84
N GLY A 125 -4.01 11.25 11.56
CA GLY A 125 -4.23 11.39 13.01
C GLY A 125 -3.03 10.92 13.83
N ALA A 126 -2.15 10.10 13.25
CA ALA A 126 -0.86 9.76 13.81
C ALA A 126 0.14 9.31 12.73
N CYS A 127 1.43 9.31 13.06
CA CYS A 127 2.49 8.82 12.19
C CYS A 127 3.05 7.49 12.70
N GLY A 128 3.14 6.50 11.81
CA GLY A 128 3.72 5.20 12.09
C GLY A 128 5.10 5.02 11.47
N THR A 129 5.94 4.19 12.09
CA THR A 129 7.15 3.62 11.49
C THR A 129 7.20 2.12 11.81
N ARG A 130 7.60 1.29 10.85
CA ARG A 130 7.92 -0.13 11.09
C ARG A 130 9.25 -0.47 10.44
N THR A 131 10.18 -1.01 11.22
CA THR A 131 11.45 -1.52 10.73
C THR A 131 11.48 -3.03 10.92
N GLU A 132 11.57 -3.75 9.80
CA GLU A 132 11.62 -5.21 9.79
C GLU A 132 12.75 -5.65 8.85
N SER A 133 13.65 -6.52 9.33
CA SER A 133 14.79 -7.01 8.55
C SER A 133 15.65 -5.91 7.90
N GLY A 134 15.83 -4.79 8.61
CA GLY A 134 16.59 -3.62 8.13
C GLY A 134 15.83 -2.71 7.14
N VAL A 135 14.61 -3.09 6.75
CA VAL A 135 13.76 -2.30 5.86
C VAL A 135 12.84 -1.42 6.71
N THR A 136 12.88 -0.11 6.48
CA THR A 136 12.01 0.84 7.17
C THR A 136 10.82 1.21 6.29
N ASN A 137 9.65 1.28 6.90
CA ASN A 137 8.42 1.76 6.29
C ASN A 137 7.84 2.86 7.19
N LYS A 138 7.19 3.85 6.59
CA LYS A 138 6.57 4.99 7.28
C LYS A 138 5.14 5.19 6.82
N TYR A 139 4.25 5.56 7.74
CA TYR A 139 2.80 5.49 7.53
C TYR A 139 2.06 6.70 8.07
N CYS A 140 0.91 6.96 7.45
CA CYS A 140 -0.15 7.84 7.92
C CYS A 140 -1.24 6.98 8.56
N LEU A 141 -1.56 7.23 9.83
CA LEU A 141 -2.52 6.45 10.62
C LEU A 141 -3.67 7.36 11.07
N ASN A 142 -4.79 6.76 11.46
CA ASN A 142 -5.88 7.48 12.10
C ASN A 142 -5.59 7.79 13.58
N SER A 143 -4.96 6.86 14.30
CA SER A 143 -4.57 7.04 15.70
C SER A 143 -3.42 6.10 16.04
N CYS A 144 -2.66 6.39 17.10
CA CYS A 144 -1.70 5.43 17.63
C CYS A 144 -2.33 4.21 18.29
N LEU A 145 -3.62 4.30 18.67
CA LEU A 145 -4.38 3.15 19.15
C LEU A 145 -4.61 2.08 18.08
N ASP A 146 -4.45 2.46 16.81
CA ASP A 146 -4.62 1.54 15.70
C ASP A 146 -3.40 0.62 15.52
N ILE A 147 -2.23 0.95 16.10
CA ILE A 147 -1.02 0.12 16.02
C ILE A 147 -0.91 -0.87 17.18
N THR A 148 -0.80 -2.16 16.86
CA THR A 148 -0.19 -3.15 17.77
C THR A 148 1.31 -2.91 17.79
N ILE A 149 1.83 -2.36 18.88
CA ILE A 149 3.26 -2.07 19.04
C ILE A 149 4.00 -3.40 19.19
N THR A 150 4.63 -3.87 18.12
CA THR A 150 5.57 -5.00 18.10
C THR A 150 7.02 -4.51 18.08
N ASP A 151 7.98 -5.41 18.29
CA ASP A 151 9.40 -5.09 18.08
C ASP A 151 9.61 -4.52 16.68
N GLY A 152 10.12 -3.28 16.62
CA GLY A 152 10.38 -2.55 15.37
C GLY A 152 9.29 -1.58 14.92
N SER A 153 8.13 -1.53 15.58
CA SER A 153 7.05 -0.58 15.26
C SER A 153 7.01 0.60 16.23
N THR A 154 6.86 1.83 15.74
CA THR A 154 6.68 3.04 16.55
C THR A 154 5.52 3.88 16.03
N CYS A 155 4.89 4.63 16.95
CA CYS A 155 3.84 5.59 16.63
C CYS A 155 4.04 6.90 17.38
N CYS A 156 3.66 8.01 16.76
CA CYS A 156 3.71 9.34 17.35
C CYS A 156 2.65 10.26 16.73
N THR A 157 2.19 11.28 17.48
CA THR A 157 1.07 12.18 17.11
C THR A 157 1.53 13.62 16.95
N THR A 158 2.77 13.84 16.51
CA THR A 158 3.33 15.17 16.25
C THR A 158 3.77 15.27 14.80
N ASP A 159 3.79 16.48 14.26
CA ASP A 159 4.17 16.74 12.88
C ASP A 159 5.54 16.12 12.54
N LEU A 160 5.55 15.30 11.48
CA LEU A 160 6.72 14.68 10.86
C LEU A 160 7.58 13.88 11.84
N CYS A 161 6.98 13.40 12.94
CA CYS A 161 7.69 12.76 14.04
C CYS A 161 8.34 11.42 13.64
N ASN A 162 7.77 10.73 12.66
CA ASN A 162 8.36 9.53 12.05
C ASN A 162 9.52 9.85 11.09
N GLY A 163 9.96 11.10 11.02
CA GLY A 163 11.16 11.55 10.31
C GLY A 163 12.47 11.16 11.01
N LYS A 164 12.44 11.05 12.34
CA LYS A 164 13.64 10.84 13.15
C LYS A 164 14.14 9.41 13.01
N THR A 165 15.28 9.23 12.35
CA THR A 165 16.12 8.04 12.55
C THR A 165 16.50 7.99 14.03
N ARG A 166 16.45 6.79 14.65
CA ARG A 166 16.90 6.58 16.04
C ARG A 166 18.27 7.24 16.21
N LEU A 167 18.31 8.32 16.99
CA LEU A 167 19.52 9.05 17.37
C LEU A 167 20.28 8.24 18.45
N HIS A 168 20.58 6.98 18.15
CA HIS A 168 21.29 6.08 19.08
C HIS A 168 22.81 6.11 18.86
N ILE A 169 23.29 6.73 17.76
CA ILE A 169 24.72 6.74 17.38
C ILE A 169 25.38 8.11 17.64
N GLN A 170 24.64 9.21 17.78
CA GLN A 170 25.22 10.56 17.99
C GLN A 170 25.39 10.98 19.45
N LYS A 171 24.74 10.32 20.42
CA LYS A 171 24.92 10.66 21.84
C LYS A 171 26.31 10.27 22.35
N SER A 172 26.88 9.16 21.88
CA SER A 172 28.21 8.69 22.33
C SER A 172 29.34 9.58 21.83
N ALA A 173 29.26 10.10 20.60
CA ALA A 173 30.31 10.95 20.02
C ALA A 173 30.35 12.36 20.64
N ILE A 174 29.19 12.95 20.92
CA ILE A 174 29.10 14.29 21.54
C ILE A 174 29.59 14.24 23.00
N LEU A 175 29.24 13.18 23.75
CA LEU A 175 29.72 13.00 25.12
C LEU A 175 31.26 12.81 25.16
N LEU A 176 31.82 12.05 24.22
CA LEU A 176 33.27 11.86 24.10
C LEU A 176 34.00 13.17 23.78
N LEU A 177 33.43 13.99 22.88
CA LEU A 177 33.96 15.31 22.52
C LEU A 177 33.97 16.26 23.72
N ILE A 178 32.89 16.31 24.51
CA ILE A 178 32.80 17.15 25.71
C ILE A 178 33.84 16.72 26.76
N ILE A 179 34.04 15.42 26.96
CA ILE A 179 35.06 14.88 27.89
C ILE A 179 36.47 15.24 27.41
N LEU A 180 36.77 15.10 26.12
CA LEU A 180 38.09 15.43 25.55
C LEU A 180 38.39 16.94 25.64
N THR A 181 37.42 17.81 25.36
CA THR A 181 37.61 19.27 25.50
C THR A 181 37.67 19.72 26.95
N GLY A 182 36.98 19.03 27.86
CA GLY A 182 37.02 19.30 29.30
C GLY A 182 38.36 18.90 29.93
N LEU A 183 38.96 17.80 29.47
CA LEU A 183 40.29 17.37 29.93
C LEU A 183 41.41 18.25 29.35
N SER A 184 41.32 18.71 28.10
CA SER A 184 42.31 19.62 27.53
C SER A 184 42.32 21.00 28.19
N GLY A 185 41.20 21.43 28.79
CA GLY A 185 41.13 22.67 29.58
C GLY A 185 41.64 22.52 31.02
N TYR A 186 41.92 21.30 31.48
CA TYR A 186 42.44 21.01 32.83
C TYR A 186 43.98 20.85 32.85
N PHE A 187 44.62 20.76 31.68
CA PHE A 187 46.07 20.58 31.51
C PHE A 187 46.78 21.78 30.86
N LEU A 188 46.15 22.97 30.87
CA LEU A 188 46.71 24.23 30.40
C LEU A 188 46.74 25.27 31.53
#